data_AF-A0A1A7WCS2-F1
#
_entry.id   AF-A0A1A7WCS2-F1
#
_cell.length_a   1.000
_cell.length_b   1.000
_cell.length_c   1.000
_cell.angle_alpha   90.00
_cell.angle_beta   90.00
_cell.angle_gamma   90.00
#
_symmetry.space_group_name_H-M   'P 1'
#
loop_
_entity.id
_entity.type
_entity.pdbx_description
1 polymer ?
#
loop_
_entity_poly.entity_id
_entity_poly.type
_entity_poly.pdbx_seq_one_letter_code
_entity_poly.pdbx_strand_id
1 'polypeptide(L)'
;VAFEILEKRESNIFRNLSTEQYKRIREGIIKCVLATDMTRHSEVLNKFKSILPVFDFSNGEHKDLLMMVLIKVSDISNEARPMEVAEPWLDCLLQEFFNQSDVEKLEGLPVSPFMDRDKVTKPSSQIGFIRFVLLPLFIELANLFPCLEQHIIDPVRKALDYYTEMEKALEKGKQNRTQNKEVSRPDPGADVSKSESH
;
A
#
# COMPACT_ATOMS: atom_id res chain seq x y z
N VAL A 1 4.15 23.80 6.70
CA VAL A 1 3.84 23.96 5.25
C VAL A 1 2.40 24.36 4.94
N ALA A 2 1.38 23.48 5.04
CA ALA A 2 0.03 23.79 4.52
C ALA A 2 -0.58 25.09 5.07
N PHE A 3 -0.50 25.31 6.38
CA PHE A 3 -1.03 26.55 6.99
C PHE A 3 -0.12 27.77 6.80
N GLU A 4 1.19 27.59 6.66
CA GLU A 4 2.09 28.70 6.28
C GLU A 4 1.75 29.24 4.90
N ILE A 5 1.33 28.37 3.97
CA ILE A 5 0.83 28.80 2.65
C ILE A 5 -0.48 29.58 2.83
N LEU A 6 -1.39 29.11 3.68
CA LEU A 6 -2.67 29.78 3.94
C LEU A 6 -2.54 31.10 4.72
N GLU A 7 -1.41 31.36 5.38
CA GLU A 7 -1.12 32.66 5.98
C GLU A 7 -0.81 33.74 4.93
N LYS A 8 -0.39 33.35 3.72
CA LYS A 8 -0.15 34.28 2.61
C LYS A 8 -1.46 34.77 2.02
N ARG A 9 -1.60 36.10 1.89
CA ARG A 9 -2.86 36.76 1.47
C ARG A 9 -3.35 36.29 0.10
N GLU A 10 -2.44 36.01 -0.83
CA GLU A 10 -2.70 35.56 -2.19
C GLU A 10 -3.15 34.10 -2.27
N SER A 11 -2.82 33.27 -1.27
CA SER A 11 -3.15 31.84 -1.23
C SER A 11 -4.21 31.49 -0.17
N ASN A 12 -4.60 32.46 0.66
CA ASN A 12 -5.59 32.25 1.72
C ASN A 12 -7.02 32.12 1.18
N ILE A 13 -7.40 30.88 0.85
CA ILE A 13 -8.77 30.52 0.45
C ILE A 13 -9.79 30.66 1.61
N PHE A 14 -9.33 30.82 2.85
CA PHE A 14 -10.15 30.97 4.05
C PHE A 14 -10.30 32.42 4.53
N ARG A 15 -9.79 33.41 3.79
CA ARG A 15 -9.76 34.82 4.19
C ARG A 15 -11.11 35.45 4.54
N ASN A 16 -12.20 34.89 4.03
CA ASN A 16 -13.57 35.39 4.22
C ASN A 16 -14.35 34.57 5.27
N LEU A 17 -13.70 33.61 5.94
CA LEU A 17 -14.33 32.83 7.00
C LEU A 17 -14.30 33.57 8.33
N SER A 18 -15.29 33.30 9.18
CA SER A 18 -15.20 33.73 10.57
C SER A 18 -14.05 33.02 11.30
N THR A 19 -13.59 33.60 12.40
CA THR A 19 -12.54 33.00 13.24
C THR A 19 -12.93 31.60 13.72
N GLU A 20 -14.20 31.40 14.07
CA GLU A 20 -14.76 30.13 14.54
C GLU A 20 -14.76 29.07 13.43
N GLN A 21 -15.17 29.45 12.21
CA GLN A 21 -15.14 28.57 11.06
C GLN A 21 -13.71 28.16 10.70
N TYR A 22 -12.78 29.12 10.69
CA TYR A 22 -11.37 28.85 10.43
C TYR A 22 -10.78 27.88 11.46
N LYS A 23 -11.03 28.10 12.76
CA LYS A 23 -10.58 27.19 13.83
C LYS A 23 -11.09 25.77 13.60
N ARG A 24 -12.39 25.61 13.34
CA ARG A 24 -13.01 24.30 13.09
C ARG A 24 -12.42 23.59 11.87
N ILE A 25 -12.24 24.29 10.76
CA ILE A 25 -11.66 23.73 9.53
C ILE A 25 -10.20 23.36 9.76
N ARG A 26 -9.43 24.23 10.41
CA ARG A 26 -8.03 23.98 10.74
C ARG A 26 -7.88 22.73 11.60
N GLU A 27 -8.68 22.59 12.66
CA GLU A 27 -8.70 21.40 13.50
C GLU A 27 -9.02 20.14 12.70
N GLY A 28 -10.04 20.18 11.83
CA GLY A 28 -10.40 19.06 10.95
C GLY A 28 -9.28 18.66 9.98
N ILE A 29 -8.66 19.63 9.30
CA ILE A 29 -7.53 19.39 8.39
C ILE A 29 -6.36 18.75 9.14
N ILE A 30 -6.02 19.25 10.33
CA ILE A 30 -4.94 18.69 11.15
C ILE A 30 -5.26 17.23 11.51
N LYS A 31 -6.49 16.95 11.96
CA LYS A 31 -6.91 15.57 12.27
C LYS A 31 -6.78 14.65 11.05
N CYS A 32 -7.23 15.08 9.88
CA CYS A 32 -7.15 14.29 8.65
C CYS A 32 -5.70 14.04 8.21
N VAL A 33 -4.85 15.06 8.21
CA VAL A 33 -3.43 14.91 7.82
C VAL A 33 -2.69 14.00 8.81
N LEU A 34 -2.90 14.16 10.11
CA LEU A 34 -2.29 13.27 11.11
C LEU A 34 -2.86 11.85 11.10
N ALA A 35 -4.02 11.64 10.47
CA ALA A 35 -4.60 10.31 10.31
C ALA A 35 -3.97 9.52 9.16
N THR A 36 -3.34 10.16 8.17
CA THR A 36 -2.74 9.45 7.02
C THR A 36 -1.54 8.62 7.44
N ASP A 37 -0.88 8.95 8.56
CA ASP A 37 0.17 8.13 9.16
C ASP A 37 -0.26 6.66 9.30
N MET A 38 0.51 5.77 8.67
CA MET A 38 0.24 4.34 8.62
C MET A 38 0.52 3.63 9.95
N THR A 39 1.33 4.20 10.84
CA THR A 39 1.54 3.66 12.20
C THR A 39 0.25 3.67 13.03
N ARG A 40 -0.68 4.59 12.70
CA ARG A 40 -1.98 4.74 13.35
C ARG A 40 -3.11 4.03 12.61
N HIS A 41 -2.81 3.32 11.52
CA HIS A 41 -3.84 2.69 10.67
C HIS A 41 -4.75 1.75 11.47
N SER A 42 -4.16 0.82 12.22
CA SER A 42 -4.93 -0.15 13.02
C SER A 42 -5.75 0.52 14.13
N GLU A 43 -5.22 1.58 14.76
CA GLU A 43 -5.94 2.36 15.77
C GLU A 43 -7.22 2.99 15.19
N VAL A 44 -7.09 3.70 14.06
CA VAL A 44 -8.20 4.37 13.39
C VAL A 44 -9.23 3.36 12.88
N LEU A 45 -8.77 2.28 12.23
CA LEU A 45 -9.64 1.22 11.72
C LEU A 45 -10.46 0.57 12.84
N ASN A 46 -9.81 0.20 13.96
CA ASN A 46 -10.49 -0.46 15.07
C ASN A 46 -11.50 0.46 15.76
N LYS A 47 -11.17 1.75 15.93
CA LYS A 47 -12.15 2.74 16.41
C LYS A 47 -13.34 2.83 15.46
N PHE A 48 -13.11 2.87 14.15
CA PHE A 48 -14.20 2.97 13.19
C PHE A 48 -15.11 1.73 13.23
N LYS A 49 -14.53 0.52 13.22
CA LYS A 49 -15.26 -0.74 13.41
C LYS A 49 -16.12 -0.73 14.68
N SER A 50 -15.58 -0.21 15.78
CA SER A 50 -16.31 -0.18 17.06
C SER A 50 -17.55 0.73 17.05
N ILE A 51 -17.53 1.81 16.27
CA ILE A 51 -18.64 2.76 16.21
C ILE A 51 -19.67 2.42 15.12
N LEU A 52 -19.32 1.60 14.12
CA LEU A 52 -20.19 1.29 12.99
C LEU A 52 -21.62 0.85 13.40
N PRO A 53 -21.83 -0.05 14.39
CA PRO A 53 -23.17 -0.49 14.77
C PRO A 53 -24.05 0.63 15.37
N VAL A 54 -23.44 1.69 15.86
CA VAL A 54 -24.09 2.84 16.52
C VAL A 54 -23.76 4.16 15.81
N PHE A 55 -23.34 4.09 14.55
CA PHE A 55 -22.90 5.26 13.81
C PHE A 55 -24.04 6.28 13.68
N ASP A 56 -23.70 7.55 13.85
CA ASP A 56 -24.67 8.64 13.83
C ASP A 56 -24.06 9.86 13.13
N PHE A 57 -24.69 10.29 12.03
CA PHE A 57 -24.28 11.46 11.27
C PHE A 57 -24.53 12.78 12.00
N SER A 58 -25.37 12.79 13.04
CA SER A 58 -25.57 13.96 13.88
C SER A 58 -24.37 14.19 14.82
N ASN A 59 -23.74 13.10 15.29
CA ASN A 59 -22.59 13.12 16.18
C ASN A 59 -21.32 13.66 15.49
N GLY A 60 -20.69 14.67 16.11
CA GLY A 60 -19.47 15.30 15.61
C GLY A 60 -18.24 14.38 15.61
N GLU A 61 -18.08 13.56 16.64
CA GLU A 61 -16.93 12.65 16.77
C GLU A 61 -17.01 11.50 15.76
N HIS A 62 -18.22 10.99 15.50
CA HIS A 62 -18.46 9.98 14.46
C HIS A 62 -18.11 10.52 13.07
N LYS A 63 -18.51 11.77 12.78
CA LYS A 63 -18.13 12.46 11.52
C LYS A 63 -16.63 12.70 11.41
N ASP A 64 -15.98 13.12 12.48
CA ASP A 64 -14.53 13.33 12.48
C ASP A 64 -13.78 12.03 12.18
N LEU A 65 -14.18 10.92 12.81
CA LEU A 65 -13.59 9.61 12.54
C LEU A 65 -13.89 9.13 11.11
N LEU A 66 -15.11 9.36 10.60
CA LEU A 66 -15.44 9.07 9.21
C LEU A 66 -14.55 9.87 8.24
N MET A 67 -14.32 11.16 8.49
CA MET A 67 -13.40 11.98 7.67
C MET A 67 -11.98 11.43 7.68
N MET A 68 -11.48 10.96 8.84
CA MET A 68 -10.19 10.28 8.94
C MET A 68 -10.16 8.98 8.11
N VAL A 69 -11.23 8.18 8.11
CA VAL A 69 -11.31 6.96 7.29
C VAL A 69 -11.36 7.32 5.80
N LEU A 70 -12.16 8.30 5.41
CA LEU A 70 -12.29 8.72 4.01
C LEU A 70 -10.96 9.23 3.43
N ILE A 71 -10.21 10.05 4.19
CA ILE A 71 -8.91 10.52 3.72
C ILE A 71 -7.92 9.36 3.61
N LYS A 72 -7.91 8.41 4.56
CA LYS A 72 -7.04 7.23 4.48
C LYS A 72 -7.40 6.35 3.29
N VAL A 73 -8.68 6.06 3.05
CA VAL A 73 -9.13 5.31 1.87
C VAL A 73 -8.65 6.00 0.60
N SER A 74 -8.76 7.33 0.53
CA SER A 74 -8.32 8.11 -0.63
C SER A 74 -6.79 8.04 -0.83
N ASP A 75 -6.02 8.17 0.25
CA ASP A 75 -4.55 8.18 0.27
C ASP A 75 -3.94 6.88 -0.27
N ILE A 76 -4.55 5.73 0.05
CA ILE A 76 -4.09 4.40 -0.39
C ILE A 76 -5.00 3.76 -1.46
N SER A 77 -5.68 4.59 -2.27
CA SER A 77 -6.72 4.14 -3.22
C SER A 77 -6.22 3.60 -4.57
N ASN A 78 -4.91 3.57 -4.83
CA ASN A 78 -4.38 3.27 -6.16
C ASN A 78 -4.92 1.95 -6.74
N GLU A 79 -4.94 0.87 -5.95
CA GLU A 79 -5.42 -0.45 -6.39
C GLU A 79 -6.95 -0.55 -6.58
N ALA A 80 -7.70 0.50 -6.27
CA ALA A 80 -9.12 0.59 -6.62
C ALA A 80 -9.36 1.16 -8.03
N ARG A 81 -8.31 1.66 -8.69
CA ARG A 81 -8.38 2.19 -10.06
C ARG A 81 -8.17 1.06 -11.09
N PRO A 82 -8.54 1.27 -12.36
CA PRO A 82 -8.16 0.34 -13.43
C PRO A 82 -6.66 0.06 -13.43
N MET A 83 -6.26 -1.18 -13.71
CA MET A 83 -4.86 -1.64 -13.61
C MET A 83 -3.88 -0.76 -14.41
N GLU A 84 -4.27 -0.33 -15.61
CA GLU A 84 -3.49 0.56 -16.47
C GLU A 84 -3.13 1.90 -15.81
N VAL A 85 -3.94 2.33 -14.84
CA VAL A 85 -3.73 3.55 -14.05
C VAL A 85 -3.02 3.23 -12.73
N ALA A 86 -3.34 2.11 -12.08
CA ALA A 86 -2.77 1.73 -10.79
C ALA A 86 -1.31 1.27 -10.90
N GLU A 87 -0.99 0.51 -11.94
CA GLU A 87 0.28 -0.18 -12.08
C GLU A 87 1.50 0.76 -12.15
N PRO A 88 1.46 1.90 -12.88
CA PRO A 88 2.57 2.85 -12.88
C PRO A 88 2.87 3.45 -11.49
N TRP A 89 1.85 3.64 -10.65
CA TRP A 89 2.05 4.15 -9.29
C TRP A 89 2.79 3.14 -8.41
N LEU A 90 2.56 1.85 -8.62
CA LEU A 90 3.29 0.81 -7.91
C LEU A 90 4.76 0.79 -8.29
N ASP A 91 5.10 1.01 -9.56
CA ASP A 91 6.50 1.10 -9.97
C ASP A 91 7.19 2.33 -9.32
N CYS A 92 6.50 3.48 -9.25
CA CYS A 92 6.97 4.65 -8.51
C CYS A 92 7.19 4.34 -7.01
N LEU A 93 6.23 3.67 -6.37
CA LEU A 93 6.29 3.30 -4.95
C LEU A 93 7.50 2.40 -4.66
N LEU A 94 7.66 1.34 -5.44
CA LEU A 94 8.78 0.41 -5.26
C LEU A 94 10.12 1.09 -5.53
N GLN A 95 10.20 1.98 -6.52
CA GLN A 95 11.41 2.75 -6.78
C GLN A 95 11.78 3.64 -5.58
N GLU A 96 10.81 4.29 -4.95
CA GLU A 96 11.03 5.09 -3.74
C GLU A 96 11.50 4.23 -2.56
N PHE A 97 10.83 3.11 -2.29
CA PHE A 97 11.20 2.18 -1.22
C PHE A 97 12.60 1.59 -1.42
N PHE A 98 12.93 1.20 -2.64
CA PHE A 98 14.25 0.65 -2.94
C PHE A 98 15.34 1.69 -2.77
N ASN A 99 15.13 2.93 -3.25
CA ASN A 99 16.08 4.01 -3.06
C ASN A 99 16.36 4.27 -1.57
N GLN A 100 15.32 4.28 -0.73
CA GLN A 100 15.49 4.41 0.72
C GLN A 100 16.29 3.22 1.29
N SER A 101 15.90 1.98 0.96
CA SER A 101 16.57 0.78 1.47
C SER A 101 18.04 0.69 1.06
N ASP A 102 18.38 1.16 -0.15
CA ASP A 102 19.75 1.16 -0.67
C ASP A 102 20.60 2.17 0.11
N VAL A 103 20.06 3.36 0.41
CA VAL A 103 20.72 4.37 1.26
C VAL A 103 20.86 3.87 2.70
N GLU A 104 19.82 3.26 3.28
CA GLU A 104 19.88 2.67 4.62
C GLU A 104 20.98 1.61 4.73
N LYS A 105 21.13 0.72 3.73
CA LYS A 105 22.22 -0.26 3.66
C LYS A 105 23.58 0.40 3.64
N LEU A 106 23.75 1.44 2.82
CA LEU A 106 25.03 2.16 2.68
C LEU A 106 25.44 2.87 3.98
N GLU A 107 24.47 3.44 4.68
CA GLU A 107 24.69 4.16 5.95
C GLU A 107 24.73 3.20 7.18
N GLY A 108 24.56 1.89 6.97
CA GLY A 108 24.56 0.89 8.04
C GLY A 108 23.33 0.96 8.96
N LEU A 109 22.21 1.50 8.47
CA LEU A 109 20.94 1.61 9.19
C LEU A 109 20.09 0.33 9.03
N PRO A 110 19.15 0.07 9.96
CA PRO A 110 18.19 -1.04 9.83
C PRO A 110 17.29 -0.86 8.61
N VAL A 111 17.17 -1.90 7.79
CA VAL A 111 16.33 -1.91 6.57
C VAL A 111 15.04 -2.66 6.83
N SER A 112 13.91 -2.04 6.47
CA SER A 112 12.60 -2.70 6.53
C SER A 112 12.49 -3.80 5.47
N PRO A 113 12.16 -5.07 5.83
CA PRO A 113 12.13 -6.17 4.88
C PRO A 113 11.20 -5.99 3.67
N PHE A 114 10.09 -5.26 3.85
CA PHE A 114 9.12 -4.98 2.79
C PHE A 114 9.54 -3.84 1.85
N MET A 115 10.66 -3.17 2.14
CA MET A 115 11.29 -2.18 1.27
C MET A 115 12.55 -2.71 0.60
N ASP A 116 13.00 -3.92 0.94
CA ASP A 116 14.26 -4.46 0.46
C ASP A 116 14.14 -5.03 -0.96
N ARG A 117 14.86 -4.43 -1.91
CA ARG A 117 14.93 -4.85 -3.32
C ARG A 117 15.23 -6.34 -3.49
N ASP A 118 16.02 -6.91 -2.59
CA ASP A 118 16.46 -8.31 -2.70
C ASP A 118 15.38 -9.31 -2.26
N LYS A 119 14.35 -8.83 -1.55
CA LYS A 119 13.31 -9.67 -0.93
C LYS A 119 11.92 -9.41 -1.48
N VAL A 120 11.69 -8.25 -2.06
CA VAL A 120 10.36 -7.80 -2.47
C VAL A 120 10.15 -8.00 -3.95
N THR A 121 9.05 -8.65 -4.30
CA THR A 121 8.52 -8.66 -5.67
C THR A 121 7.26 -7.79 -5.74
N LYS A 122 6.97 -7.27 -6.93
CA LYS A 122 5.73 -6.53 -7.21
C LYS A 122 4.48 -7.26 -6.70
N PRO A 123 4.23 -8.55 -7.04
CA PRO A 123 3.03 -9.23 -6.55
C PRO A 123 3.05 -9.48 -5.05
N SER A 124 4.18 -9.93 -4.48
CA SER A 124 4.24 -10.23 -3.04
C SER A 124 3.97 -9.00 -2.17
N SER A 125 4.45 -7.83 -2.60
CA SER A 125 4.18 -6.54 -1.96
C SER A 125 2.68 -6.23 -1.94
N GLN A 126 2.03 -6.30 -3.12
CA GLN A 126 0.63 -5.91 -3.26
C GLN A 126 -0.34 -6.91 -2.63
N ILE A 127 -0.06 -8.21 -2.70
CA ILE A 127 -0.92 -9.22 -2.07
C ILE A 127 -1.03 -8.97 -0.57
N GLY A 128 0.10 -8.73 0.10
CA GLY A 128 0.12 -8.42 1.52
C GLY A 128 -0.61 -7.12 1.84
N PHE A 129 -0.27 -6.04 1.12
CA PHE A 129 -0.86 -4.73 1.34
C PHE A 129 -2.38 -4.72 1.09
N ILE A 130 -2.84 -5.33 -0.01
CA ILE A 130 -4.26 -5.39 -0.34
C ILE A 130 -5.04 -6.18 0.71
N ARG A 131 -4.55 -7.38 1.08
CA ARG A 131 -5.26 -8.28 2.02
C ARG A 131 -5.33 -7.72 3.43
N PHE A 132 -4.23 -7.14 3.92
CA PHE A 132 -4.11 -6.81 5.33
C PHE A 132 -4.29 -5.32 5.63
N VAL A 133 -4.27 -4.46 4.61
CA VAL A 133 -4.43 -3.00 4.79
C VAL A 133 -5.63 -2.46 4.01
N LEU A 134 -5.69 -2.63 2.69
CA LEU A 134 -6.75 -1.99 1.88
C LEU A 134 -8.12 -2.60 2.14
N LEU A 135 -8.27 -3.91 1.89
CA LEU A 135 -9.57 -4.57 1.99
C LEU A 135 -10.19 -4.40 3.38
N PRO A 136 -9.47 -4.60 4.51
CA PRO A 136 -10.04 -4.37 5.83
C PRO A 136 -10.55 -2.94 6.03
N LEU A 137 -9.87 -1.91 5.53
CA LEU A 137 -10.33 -0.53 5.65
C LEU A 137 -11.53 -0.26 4.75
N PHE A 138 -11.48 -0.70 3.50
CA PHE A 138 -12.48 -0.36 2.50
C PHE A 138 -13.81 -1.08 2.78
N ILE A 139 -13.76 -2.34 3.24
CA ILE A 139 -14.95 -3.11 3.61
C ILE A 139 -15.70 -2.41 4.74
N GLU A 140 -15.01 -1.90 5.75
CA GLU A 140 -15.68 -1.19 6.85
C GLU A 140 -16.33 0.11 6.38
N LEU A 141 -15.71 0.82 5.43
CA LEU A 141 -16.35 1.98 4.82
C LEU A 141 -17.58 1.55 3.99
N ALA A 142 -17.50 0.44 3.25
CA ALA A 142 -18.62 -0.10 2.47
C ALA A 142 -19.76 -0.61 3.37
N ASN A 143 -19.49 -1.08 4.59
CA ASN A 143 -20.53 -1.41 5.57
C ASN A 143 -21.40 -0.19 5.92
N LEU A 144 -20.81 1.02 5.93
CA LEU A 144 -21.55 2.27 6.13
C LEU A 144 -22.15 2.81 4.81
N PHE A 145 -21.47 2.59 3.68
CA PHE A 145 -21.91 3.03 2.34
C PHE A 145 -21.90 1.85 1.35
N PRO A 146 -22.95 1.00 1.33
CA PRO A 146 -22.95 -0.23 0.52
C PRO A 146 -22.77 0.00 -0.99
N CYS A 147 -23.10 1.19 -1.49
CA CYS A 147 -22.88 1.55 -2.89
C CYS A 147 -21.41 1.52 -3.30
N LEU A 148 -20.46 1.58 -2.35
CA LEU A 148 -19.03 1.56 -2.63
C LEU A 148 -18.50 0.17 -3.00
N GLU A 149 -19.19 -0.93 -2.67
CA GLU A 149 -18.71 -2.30 -2.93
C GLU A 149 -18.24 -2.47 -4.39
N GLN A 150 -19.13 -2.14 -5.34
CA GLN A 150 -18.85 -2.25 -6.78
C GLN A 150 -17.78 -1.28 -7.30
N HIS A 151 -17.51 -0.20 -6.56
CA HIS A 151 -16.65 0.90 -7.01
C HIS A 151 -15.23 0.83 -6.46
N ILE A 152 -15.04 0.27 -5.25
CA ILE A 152 -13.73 0.22 -4.61
C ILE A 152 -13.36 -1.16 -4.08
N ILE A 153 -14.32 -2.05 -3.78
CA ILE A 153 -14.02 -3.40 -3.27
C ILE A 153 -13.79 -4.35 -4.43
N ASP A 154 -14.71 -4.39 -5.39
CA ASP A 154 -14.60 -5.29 -6.54
C ASP A 154 -13.33 -5.04 -7.37
N PRO A 155 -12.93 -3.79 -7.67
CA PRO A 155 -11.65 -3.53 -8.34
C PRO A 155 -10.45 -4.02 -7.52
N VAL A 156 -10.43 -3.77 -6.21
CA VAL A 156 -9.33 -4.19 -5.32
C VAL A 156 -9.25 -5.72 -5.23
N ARG A 157 -10.38 -6.44 -5.22
CA ARG A 157 -10.41 -7.91 -5.29
C ARG A 157 -9.83 -8.40 -6.63
N LYS A 158 -10.19 -7.78 -7.75
CA LYS A 158 -9.61 -8.11 -9.07
C LYS A 158 -8.11 -7.86 -9.11
N ALA A 159 -7.64 -6.76 -8.53
CA ALA A 159 -6.21 -6.47 -8.40
C ALA A 159 -5.51 -7.56 -7.56
N LEU A 160 -6.11 -7.96 -6.43
CA LEU A 160 -5.58 -9.04 -5.60
C LEU A 160 -5.45 -10.37 -6.37
N ASP A 161 -6.47 -10.73 -7.15
CA ASP A 161 -6.43 -11.94 -7.97
C ASP A 161 -5.33 -11.85 -9.04
N TYR A 162 -5.22 -10.69 -9.71
CA TYR A 162 -4.16 -10.41 -10.68
C TYR A 162 -2.76 -10.61 -10.09
N TYR A 163 -2.47 -9.99 -8.94
CA TYR A 163 -1.17 -10.13 -8.29
C TYR A 163 -0.93 -11.56 -7.79
N THR A 164 -1.97 -12.24 -7.31
CA THR A 164 -1.89 -13.65 -6.87
C THR A 164 -1.52 -14.57 -8.03
N GLU A 165 -2.11 -14.39 -9.22
CA GLU A 165 -1.75 -15.17 -10.40
C GLU A 165 -0.34 -14.83 -10.91
N MET A 166 0.06 -13.55 -10.84
CA MET A 166 1.43 -13.14 -11.16
C MET A 166 2.46 -13.78 -10.22
N GLU A 167 2.19 -13.86 -8.92
CA GLU A 167 3.07 -14.54 -7.95
C GLU A 167 3.24 -16.03 -8.30
N LYS A 168 2.13 -16.74 -8.54
CA LYS A 168 2.16 -18.15 -8.94
C LYS A 168 2.95 -18.37 -10.23
N ALA A 169 2.82 -17.48 -11.21
CA ALA A 169 3.58 -17.55 -12.46
C ALA A 169 5.09 -17.38 -12.22
N LEU A 170 5.49 -16.44 -11.35
CA LEU A 170 6.89 -16.24 -10.96
C LEU A 170 7.47 -17.47 -10.25
N GLU A 171 6.72 -18.09 -9.34
CA GLU A 171 7.15 -19.30 -8.63
C GLU A 171 7.35 -20.48 -9.57
N LYS A 172 6.39 -20.74 -10.47
CA LYS A 172 6.51 -21.78 -11.51
C LYS A 172 7.74 -21.55 -12.41
N GLY A 173 7.98 -20.30 -12.80
CA GLY A 173 9.16 -19.92 -13.59
C GLY A 173 10.48 -20.19 -12.86
N LYS A 174 10.54 -19.94 -11.55
CA LYS A 174 11.71 -20.26 -10.72
C LYS A 174 11.93 -21.77 -10.61
N GLN A 175 10.88 -22.56 -10.37
CA GLN A 175 10.95 -24.02 -10.28
C GLN A 175 11.45 -24.66 -11.58
N ASN A 176 10.93 -24.23 -12.73
CA ASN A 176 11.36 -24.74 -14.03
C ASN A 176 12.84 -24.42 -14.33
N ARG A 177 13.33 -23.24 -13.91
CA ARG A 177 14.75 -22.88 -14.06
C ARG A 177 15.67 -23.71 -13.17
N THR A 178 15.24 -24.03 -11.95
CA THR A 178 16.02 -24.87 -11.03
C THR A 178 16.10 -26.31 -11.55
N GLN A 179 14.99 -26.90 -12.00
CA GLN A 179 14.97 -28.24 -12.60
C GLN A 179 15.84 -28.32 -13.85
N ASN A 180 15.75 -27.35 -14.76
CA ASN A 180 16.60 -27.33 -15.96
C ASN A 180 18.10 -27.20 -15.63
N LYS A 181 18.48 -26.48 -14.56
CA LYS A 181 19.87 -26.37 -14.10
C LYS A 181 20.39 -27.65 -13.45
N GLU A 182 19.54 -28.44 -12.79
CA GLU A 182 19.93 -29.74 -12.24
C GLU A 182 20.14 -30.78 -13.34
N VAL A 183 19.31 -30.78 -14.38
CA VAL A 183 19.43 -31.70 -15.53
C VAL A 183 20.65 -31.39 -16.43
N SER A 184 21.14 -30.15 -16.42
CA SER A 184 22.28 -29.71 -17.25
C SER A 184 23.62 -29.64 -16.52
N ARG A 185 23.72 -30.14 -15.26
CA ARG A 185 25.02 -30.32 -14.59
C ARG A 185 25.79 -31.47 -15.25
N PRO A 186 27.03 -31.27 -15.73
CA PRO A 186 27.86 -32.35 -16.24
C PRO A 186 28.16 -33.34 -15.11
N ASP A 187 28.09 -34.63 -15.42
CA ASP A 187 28.48 -35.72 -14.51
C ASP A 187 29.99 -35.58 -14.17
N PRO A 188 30.39 -35.43 -12.89
CA PRO A 188 31.79 -35.33 -12.51
C PRO A 188 32.62 -36.60 -12.78
N GLY A 189 31.99 -37.70 -13.22
CA GLY A 189 32.60 -39.02 -13.36
C GLY A 189 33.10 -39.44 -14.74
N ALA A 190 32.95 -38.61 -15.79
CA ALA A 190 33.22 -39.03 -17.16
C ALA A 190 34.54 -38.52 -17.75
N ASP A 191 35.66 -38.58 -17.01
CA ASP A 191 36.99 -38.45 -17.64
C ASP A 191 38.15 -39.07 -16.84
N VAL A 192 38.21 -40.39 -16.75
CA VAL A 192 39.49 -41.11 -16.56
C VAL A 192 39.37 -42.50 -17.18
N SER A 193 39.82 -42.68 -18.43
CA SER A 193 40.51 -43.89 -18.91
C SER A 193 40.63 -43.90 -20.43
N LYS A 194 41.70 -43.30 -20.96
CA LYS A 194 42.33 -43.75 -22.22
C LYS A 194 43.74 -43.16 -22.36
N SER A 195 44.68 -43.78 -21.66
CA SER A 195 46.10 -43.76 -22.05
C SER A 195 46.85 -44.87 -21.32
N GLU A 196 46.79 -46.10 -21.85
CA GLU A 196 47.86 -47.05 -21.64
C GLU A 196 48.32 -47.62 -22.98
N SER A 197 49.63 -47.53 -23.12
CA SER A 197 50.55 -47.88 -24.19
C SER A 197 50.53 -49.35 -24.60
N HIS A 198 50.63 -49.59 -25.91
CA HIS A 198 51.57 -50.55 -26.50
C HIS A 198 52.00 -50.09 -27.89
#